data_AF-A0A7V4ZS06-F1
#
_entry.id   AF-A0A7V4ZS06-F1
#
_cell.length_a   1.000
_cell.length_b   1.000
_cell.length_c   1.000
_cell.angle_alpha   90.00
_cell.angle_beta   90.00
_cell.angle_gamma   90.00
#
_symmetry.space_group_name_H-M   'P 1'
#
loop_
_entity.id
_entity.type
_entity.pdbx_description
1 polymer ?
#
loop_
_entity_poly.entity_id
_entity_poly.type
_entity_poly.pdbx_seq_one_letter_code
_entity_poly.pdbx_strand_id
1 'polypeptide(L)' 'MKSVQKYYRGKEPDKFFYVILNSIADGVFTTDNDGKITFINKAGEEITGFKSKEAVGR' A
#
# COMPACT_ATOMS: atom_id res chain seq x y z
N MET A 1 29.17 26.06 -0.70
CA MET A 1 27.78 25.62 -0.97
C MET A 1 27.62 24.17 -0.53
N LYS A 2 26.79 23.89 0.48
CA LYS A 2 26.45 22.50 0.86
C LYS A 2 25.41 22.00 -0.15
N SER A 3 25.77 20.95 -0.87
CA SER A 3 25.01 20.32 -1.96
C SER A 3 23.60 19.87 -1.51
N VAL A 4 22.58 20.39 -2.19
CA VAL A 4 21.15 20.04 -2.05
C VAL A 4 20.89 18.54 -2.30
N GLN A 5 21.83 17.85 -2.96
CA GLN A 5 21.74 16.43 -3.32
C GLN A 5 21.65 15.45 -2.14
N LYS A 6 22.02 15.86 -0.92
CA LYS A 6 22.00 14.98 0.28
C LYS A 6 20.58 14.72 0.84
N TYR A 7 19.58 15.53 0.47
CA TYR A 7 18.22 15.41 0.99
C TYR A 7 17.34 14.36 0.29
N TYR A 8 17.75 13.85 -0.88
CA TYR A 8 17.03 12.79 -1.60
C TYR A 8 17.49 11.39 -1.18
N ARG A 9 17.76 11.20 0.11
CA ARG A 9 18.13 9.91 0.68
C ARG A 9 16.85 9.08 0.88
N GLY A 10 16.53 8.25 -0.12
CA GLY A 10 15.55 7.16 -0.07
C GLY A 10 14.23 7.51 0.59
N LYS A 11 13.27 8.07 -0.16
CA LYS A 11 11.88 8.05 0.30
C LYS A 11 11.49 6.59 0.45
N GLU A 12 11.18 6.13 1.66
CA GLU A 12 10.58 4.82 1.97
C GLU A 12 9.27 4.70 1.16
N PRO A 13 9.31 4.15 -0.08
CA PRO A 13 8.19 4.25 -1.01
C PRO A 13 6.98 3.53 -0.42
N ASP A 14 7.26 2.39 0.20
CA ASP A 14 6.31 1.49 0.83
C ASP A 14 5.56 2.19 1.96
N LYS A 15 6.24 2.99 2.78
CA LYS A 15 5.61 3.68 3.92
C LYS A 15 4.67 4.79 3.45
N PHE A 16 5.08 5.57 2.45
CA PHE A 16 4.23 6.63 1.91
C PHE A 16 3.03 6.07 1.15
N PHE A 17 3.26 5.06 0.32
CA PHE A 17 2.22 4.29 -0.37
C PHE A 17 1.21 3.70 0.63
N TYR A 18 1.70 3.05 1.68
CA TYR A 18 0.85 2.47 2.72
C TYR A 18 -0.02 3.51 3.41
N VAL A 19 0.53 4.66 3.80
CA VAL A 19 -0.24 5.73 4.46
C VAL A 19 -1.32 6.29 3.54
N ILE A 20 -1.00 6.55 2.27
CA ILE A 20 -1.98 7.09 1.32
C ILE A 20 -3.12 6.10 1.14
N LEU A 21 -2.83 4.84 0.81
CA LEU A 21 -3.88 3.88 0.50
C LEU A 21 -4.76 3.55 1.71
N ASN A 22 -4.19 3.56 2.92
CA ASN A 22 -4.98 3.39 4.15
C ASN A 22 -5.78 4.63 4.58
N SER A 23 -5.58 5.79 3.94
CA SER A 23 -6.40 6.98 4.19
C SER A 23 -7.66 7.07 3.31
N ILE A 24 -7.77 6.21 2.30
CA ILE A 24 -8.91 6.15 1.38
C ILE A 24 -10.05 5.35 2.05
N ALA A 25 -11.25 5.91 2.04
CA ALA A 25 -12.45 5.30 2.64
C ALA A 25 -13.03 4.16 1.79
N ASP A 26 -12.81 4.19 0.48
CA ASP A 26 -13.15 3.09 -0.41
C ASP A 26 -12.14 1.95 -0.29
N GLY A 27 -12.62 0.73 -0.48
CA GLY A 27 -11.77 -0.45 -0.53
C GLY A 27 -10.82 -0.39 -1.72
N VAL A 28 -9.51 -0.46 -1.46
CA VAL A 28 -8.46 -0.51 -2.47
C VAL A 28 -7.66 -1.78 -2.30
N PHE A 29 -7.48 -2.50 -3.40
CA PHE A 29 -6.55 -3.62 -3.47
C PHE A 29 -5.75 -3.55 -4.78
N THR A 30 -4.59 -4.19 -4.77
CA THR A 30 -3.76 -4.35 -5.97
C THR A 30 -3.57 -5.83 -6.26
N THR A 31 -3.28 -6.18 -7.50
CA THR A 31 -2.96 -7.55 -7.91
C THR A 31 -1.62 -7.61 -8.64
N ASP A 32 -1.03 -8.80 -8.71
CA ASP A 32 0.03 -9.10 -9.67
C ASP A 32 -0.55 -9.41 -11.07
N ASN A 33 0.32 -9.81 -12.00
CA ASN A 33 -0.07 -10.14 -13.38
C ASN A 33 -0.90 -11.44 -13.47
N ASP A 34 -0.85 -12.30 -12.44
CA ASP A 34 -1.64 -13.53 -12.36
C ASP A 34 -3.00 -13.28 -11.67
N GLY A 35 -3.29 -12.03 -11.28
CA GLY A 35 -4.52 -11.63 -10.62
C GLY A 35 -4.54 -11.87 -9.12
N LYS A 36 -3.41 -12.30 -8.52
CA LYS A 36 -3.34 -12.54 -7.06
C LYS A 36 -3.25 -11.22 -6.33
N ILE A 37 -3.99 -11.09 -5.23
CA ILE A 37 -3.97 -9.87 -4.42
C ILE A 37 -2.58 -9.69 -3.81
N THR A 38 -1.99 -8.50 -3.99
CA THR A 38 -0.68 -8.13 -3.44
C THR A 38 -0.78 -7.14 -2.28
N PHE A 39 -1.91 -6.44 -2.17
CA PHE A 39 -2.20 -5.51 -1.08
C PHE A 39 -3.72 -5.30 -0.99
N ILE A 40 -4.22 -5.06 0.22
CA ILE A 40 -5.55 -4.54 0.49
C ILE A 40 -5.43 -3.47 1.59
N ASN A 41 -6.10 -2.33 1.43
CA ASN A 41 -6.12 -1.28 2.44
C ASN A 41 -7.09 -1.61 3.59
N LYS A 42 -7.01 -0.84 4.67
CA LYS A 42 -7.87 -0.98 5.85
C LYS A 42 -9.36 -0.94 5.51
N ALA A 43 -9.79 -0.02 4.65
CA ALA A 43 -11.19 0.06 4.22
C ALA A 43 -11.65 -1.22 3.50
N GLY A 44 -10.80 -1.79 2.64
CA GLY A 44 -11.06 -3.06 1.96
C GLY A 44 -11.24 -4.22 2.95
N GLU A 45 -10.43 -4.27 4.01
CA GLU A 45 -10.63 -5.26 5.08
C GLU A 45 -11.99 -5.07 5.79
N GLU A 46 -12.37 -3.82 6.07
CA GLU A 46 -13.61 -3.49 6.79
C GLU A 46 -14.86 -3.80 5.96
N ILE A 47 -14.83 -3.49 4.66
CA ILE A 47 -15.95 -3.71 3.73
C ILE A 47 -16.14 -5.21 3.45
N THR A 48 -15.05 -5.94 3.23
CA THR A 48 -15.11 -7.36 2.82
C THR A 48 -15.12 -8.34 3.98
N GLY A 49 -14.61 -7.92 5.15
CA GLY A 49 -14.38 -8.79 6.30
C GLY A 49 -13.10 -9.63 6.22
N PHE A 50 -12.38 -9.62 5.10
CA PHE A 50 -11.12 -10.35 4.96
C PHE A 50 -9.95 -9.55 5.51
N LYS A 51 -9.09 -10.16 6.33
CA LYS A 51 -7.81 -9.54 6.69
C LYS A 51 -6.83 -9.60 5.54
N SER A 52 -5.89 -8.64 5.49
CA SER A 52 -4.83 -8.60 4.50
C SER A 52 -4.04 -9.91 4.43
N LYS A 53 -3.75 -10.52 5.59
CA LYS A 53 -3.11 -11.85 5.69
C LYS A 53 -3.90 -13.00 5.05
N GLU A 54 -5.21 -12.83 4.87
CA GLU A 54 -6.10 -13.81 4.28
C GLU A 54 -6.32 -13.54 2.80
N ALA A 55 -6.36 -12.26 2.40
CA ALA A 55 -6.57 -11.84 1.02
C ALA A 55 -5.30 -11.95 0.17
N VAL A 56 -4.15 -11.51 0.70
CA VAL A 56 -2.89 -11.47 -0.06
C VAL A 56 -2.47 -12.88 -0.50
N GLY A 57 -2.18 -13.02 -1.79
CA GLY A 57 -1.78 -14.28 -2.43
C GLY A 57 -2.93 -15.16 -2.90
N ARG A 58 -4.19 -14.79 -2.63
CA ARG A 58 -5.37 -15.38 -3.27
C ARG A 58 -5.67 -14.67 -4.59
#